data_AF-A0A066UTD6-F1
#
_entry.id   AF-A0A066UTD6-F1
#
_cell.length_a   1.000
_cell.length_b   1.000
_cell.length_c   1.000
_cell.angle_alpha   90.00
_cell.angle_beta   90.00
_cell.angle_gamma   90.00
#
_symmetry.space_group_name_H-M   'P 1'
#
loop_
_entity.id
_entity.type
_entity.pdbx_description
1 polymer ?
#
loop_
_entity_poly.entity_id
_entity_poly.type
_entity_poly.pdbx_seq_one_letter_code
_entity_poly.pdbx_strand_id
1 'polypeptide(L)'
;MTKEMEDFRCWTDFQNKKMTKWLAEYFIKKGIPRRLPSVDNIIANPLEQSILEQAERYFSRTEEQAQRQKKLSKMKSSWTQYCRRKTRERKVHTVYVDDKTHTVLKKVKKKYRLDNLGQAVESIIDGAALKREIQRLENANGLLQKKLKDLHILQESNRQKEIQLREMHDKTESLEQRNLMLTKALDQLASSLRSE
;
A
#
# COMPACT_ATOMS: atom_id res chain seq x y z
N MET A 1 -4.69 17.52 -17.73
CA MET A 1 -5.01 16.37 -16.86
C MET A 1 -3.96 16.32 -15.76
N THR A 2 -4.34 16.17 -14.49
CA THR A 2 -3.40 16.19 -13.37
C THR A 2 -2.81 14.80 -13.09
N LYS A 3 -1.61 14.73 -12.50
CA LYS A 3 -0.88 13.47 -12.26
C LYS A 3 -1.70 12.44 -11.46
N GLU A 4 -2.47 12.89 -10.46
CA GLU A 4 -3.33 12.01 -9.67
C GLU A 4 -4.50 11.43 -10.47
N MET A 5 -5.01 12.14 -11.47
CA MET A 5 -6.10 11.66 -12.30
C MET A 5 -5.61 10.60 -13.27
N GLU A 6 -4.41 10.76 -13.81
CA GLU A 6 -3.74 9.75 -14.60
C GLU A 6 -3.44 8.49 -13.77
N ASP A 7 -2.86 8.66 -12.58
CA ASP A 7 -2.61 7.57 -11.62
C ASP A 7 -3.91 6.87 -11.16
N PHE A 8 -5.03 7.60 -11.08
CA PHE A 8 -6.34 7.06 -10.77
C PHE A 8 -6.89 6.22 -11.93
N ARG A 9 -6.78 6.72 -13.16
CA ARG A 9 -7.24 6.04 -14.37
C ARG A 9 -6.47 4.75 -14.60
N CYS A 10 -5.14 4.77 -14.47
CA CYS A 10 -4.29 3.58 -14.60
C CYS A 10 -4.55 2.53 -13.51
N TRP A 11 -4.93 2.96 -12.30
CA TRP A 11 -5.23 2.05 -11.21
C TRP A 11 -6.63 1.45 -11.28
N THR A 12 -7.58 2.16 -11.89
CA THR A 12 -8.99 1.76 -11.90
C THR A 12 -9.25 0.74 -12.99
N ASP A 13 -9.63 -0.48 -12.58
CA ASP A 13 -10.18 -1.47 -13.48
C ASP A 13 -11.69 -1.26 -13.64
N PHE A 14 -12.07 -0.59 -14.71
CA PHE A 14 -13.47 -0.32 -15.03
C PHE A 14 -14.26 -1.57 -15.46
N GLN A 15 -13.59 -2.64 -15.89
CA GLN A 15 -14.23 -3.92 -16.19
C GLN A 15 -14.62 -4.67 -14.91
N ASN A 16 -13.97 -4.35 -13.78
CA ASN A 16 -14.32 -4.91 -12.48
C ASN A 16 -15.58 -4.25 -11.88
N LYS A 17 -16.73 -4.92 -12.06
CA LYS A 17 -18.04 -4.49 -11.53
C LYS A 17 -18.05 -4.21 -10.01
N LYS A 18 -17.23 -4.89 -9.22
CA LYS A 18 -17.14 -4.64 -7.76
C LYS A 18 -16.39 -3.33 -7.48
N MET A 19 -15.32 -3.07 -8.22
CA MET A 19 -14.52 -1.86 -8.08
C MET A 19 -15.30 -0.63 -8.52
N THR A 20 -15.97 -0.69 -9.67
CA THR A 20 -16.79 0.42 -10.17
C THR A 20 -17.94 0.76 -9.24
N LYS A 21 -18.65 -0.26 -8.72
CA LYS A 21 -19.70 -0.04 -7.70
C LYS A 21 -19.12 0.59 -6.42
N TRP A 22 -17.99 0.07 -5.94
CA TRP A 22 -17.35 0.58 -4.73
C TRP A 22 -16.87 2.03 -4.90
N LEU A 23 -16.31 2.38 -6.07
CA LEU A 23 -15.87 3.74 -6.37
C LEU A 23 -17.04 4.73 -6.37
N ALA A 24 -18.16 4.37 -7.02
CA ALA A 24 -19.36 5.19 -7.01
C ALA A 24 -19.88 5.43 -5.57
N GLU A 25 -19.93 4.38 -4.74
CA GLU A 25 -20.30 4.49 -3.32
C GLU A 25 -19.29 5.30 -2.51
N TYR A 26 -17.99 5.17 -2.80
CA TYR A 26 -16.92 5.91 -2.14
C TYR A 26 -17.07 7.41 -2.38
N PHE A 27 -17.31 7.84 -3.62
CA PHE A 27 -17.51 9.25 -3.94
C PHE A 27 -18.79 9.82 -3.31
N ILE A 28 -19.89 9.07 -3.32
CA ILE A 28 -21.13 9.47 -2.64
C ILE A 28 -20.86 9.70 -1.14
N LYS A 29 -20.12 8.81 -0.47
CA LYS A 29 -19.72 8.98 0.94
C LYS A 29 -18.81 10.18 1.18
N LYS A 30 -18.09 10.65 0.16
CA LYS A 30 -17.28 11.88 0.21
C LYS A 30 -18.07 13.14 -0.19
N GLY A 31 -19.39 13.02 -0.32
CA GLY A 31 -20.28 14.15 -0.65
C GLY A 31 -20.20 14.55 -2.11
N ILE A 32 -19.83 13.61 -3.00
CA ILE A 32 -19.81 13.81 -4.45
C ILE A 32 -20.93 12.94 -5.02
N PRO A 33 -22.10 13.53 -5.34
CA PRO A 33 -23.23 12.77 -5.80
C PRO A 33 -22.91 12.10 -7.14
N ARG A 34 -23.60 10.99 -7.42
CA ARG A 34 -23.66 10.45 -8.78
C ARG A 34 -24.34 11.51 -9.64
N ARG A 35 -23.77 11.89 -10.78
CA ARG A 35 -24.46 12.84 -11.67
C ARG A 35 -25.86 12.31 -11.98
N LEU A 36 -26.86 13.18 -11.87
CA LEU A 36 -28.18 13.02 -12.48
C LEU A 36 -28.02 13.16 -14.00
N PRO A 37 -28.92 12.56 -14.82
CA PRO A 37 -28.72 12.47 -16.26
C PRO A 37 -28.78 13.86 -16.90
N SER A 38 -27.68 14.29 -17.51
CA SER A 38 -27.70 15.33 -18.54
C SER A 38 -28.10 14.66 -19.86
N VAL A 39 -28.95 15.34 -20.63
CA VAL A 39 -29.65 14.84 -21.82
C VAL A 39 -28.70 14.48 -22.99
N ASP A 40 -27.39 14.75 -22.87
CA ASP A 40 -26.48 14.74 -24.02
C ASP A 40 -25.44 13.59 -24.09
N ASN A 41 -25.51 12.56 -23.25
CA ASN A 41 -24.49 11.49 -23.26
C ASN A 41 -24.97 10.19 -23.91
N ILE A 42 -25.11 10.19 -25.24
CA ILE A 42 -25.21 8.97 -26.08
C ILE A 42 -23.82 8.60 -26.59
N ILE A 43 -22.83 8.39 -25.71
CA ILE A 43 -21.53 7.81 -26.11
C ILE A 43 -21.04 6.87 -24.99
N ALA A 44 -20.68 5.65 -25.41
CA ALA A 44 -20.07 4.52 -24.70
C ALA A 44 -19.80 4.61 -23.17
N ASN A 45 -20.29 3.59 -22.45
CA ASN A 45 -20.04 3.29 -21.03
C ASN A 45 -20.29 4.45 -20.03
N PRO A 46 -21.56 4.85 -19.82
CA PRO A 46 -21.94 6.01 -18.99
C PRO A 46 -21.45 5.93 -17.53
N LEU A 47 -21.13 4.72 -17.04
CA LEU A 47 -20.63 4.51 -15.70
C LEU A 47 -19.17 4.92 -15.51
N GLU A 48 -18.30 4.65 -16.49
CA GLU A 48 -16.87 4.97 -16.40
C GLU A 48 -16.66 6.48 -16.42
N GLN A 49 -17.30 7.14 -17.37
CA GLN A 49 -17.25 8.59 -17.53
C GLN A 49 -17.81 9.30 -16.28
N SER A 50 -18.90 8.79 -15.71
CA SER A 50 -19.44 9.30 -14.45
C SER A 50 -18.44 9.16 -13.29
N ILE A 51 -17.76 8.02 -13.15
CA ILE A 51 -16.76 7.80 -12.10
C ILE A 51 -15.54 8.72 -12.29
N LEU A 52 -15.10 8.92 -13.54
CA LEU A 52 -14.00 9.83 -13.86
C LEU A 52 -14.35 11.28 -13.49
N GLU A 53 -15.54 11.75 -13.83
CA GLU A 53 -16.01 13.09 -13.46
C GLU A 53 -16.15 13.26 -11.94
N GLN A 54 -16.58 12.21 -11.22
CA GLN A 54 -16.61 12.22 -9.77
C GLN A 54 -15.21 12.30 -9.16
N ALA A 55 -14.24 11.58 -9.74
CA ALA A 55 -12.85 11.62 -9.34
C ALA A 55 -12.24 13.01 -9.57
N GLU A 56 -12.48 13.63 -10.72
CA GLU A 56 -12.04 15.00 -11.01
C GLU A 56 -12.56 15.97 -9.95
N ARG A 57 -13.86 15.92 -9.63
CA ARG A 57 -14.47 16.74 -8.56
C ARG A 57 -13.88 16.43 -7.17
N TYR A 58 -13.42 15.22 -6.94
CA TYR A 58 -12.84 14.80 -5.65
C TYR A 58 -11.44 15.36 -5.41
N PHE A 59 -10.63 15.36 -6.46
CA PHE A 59 -9.26 15.83 -6.42
C PHE A 59 -9.17 17.35 -6.59
N SER A 60 -10.03 17.97 -7.41
CA SER A 60 -10.03 19.42 -7.65
C SER A 60 -10.32 20.27 -6.40
N ARG A 61 -11.04 19.72 -5.41
CA ARG A 61 -11.26 20.37 -4.09
C ARG A 61 -9.98 20.61 -3.27
N THR A 62 -8.82 20.21 -3.76
CA THR A 62 -7.56 20.35 -3.04
C THR A 62 -6.52 20.94 -3.99
N GLU A 63 -6.04 22.13 -3.66
CA GLU A 63 -5.12 22.90 -4.52
C GLU A 63 -3.71 22.30 -4.53
N GLU A 64 -3.27 21.70 -3.43
CA GLU A 64 -1.93 21.14 -3.30
C GLU A 64 -1.82 19.71 -3.87
N GLN A 65 -0.89 19.51 -4.80
CA GLN A 65 -0.67 18.21 -5.47
C GLN A 65 -0.31 17.09 -4.48
N ALA A 66 0.57 17.35 -3.49
CA ALA A 66 0.96 16.35 -2.50
C ALA A 66 -0.25 15.81 -1.72
N GLN A 67 -1.21 16.68 -1.41
CA GLN A 67 -2.44 16.29 -0.73
C GLN A 67 -3.40 15.51 -1.64
N ARG A 68 -3.48 15.86 -2.94
CA ARG A 68 -4.23 15.08 -3.93
C ARG A 68 -3.69 13.65 -4.07
N GLN A 69 -2.37 13.48 -4.12
CA GLN A 69 -1.72 12.16 -4.11
C GLN A 69 -2.00 11.40 -2.82
N LYS A 70 -1.96 12.07 -1.66
CA LYS A 70 -2.32 11.46 -0.37
C LYS A 70 -3.78 10.99 -0.34
N LYS A 71 -4.71 11.73 -0.93
CA LYS A 71 -6.12 11.31 -1.10
C LYS A 71 -6.22 10.04 -1.97
N LEU A 72 -5.51 10.00 -3.09
CA LEU A 72 -5.48 8.83 -3.96
C LEU A 72 -4.94 7.60 -3.22
N SER A 73 -3.82 7.72 -2.50
CA SER A 73 -3.24 6.64 -1.70
C SER A 73 -4.18 6.13 -0.59
N LYS A 74 -4.93 7.03 0.06
CA LYS A 74 -5.98 6.65 1.03
C LYS A 74 -7.12 5.90 0.36
N MET A 75 -7.54 6.31 -0.83
CA MET A 75 -8.57 5.63 -1.61
C MET A 75 -8.10 4.22 -2.03
N LYS A 76 -6.89 4.07 -2.58
CA LYS A 76 -6.29 2.78 -2.92
C LYS A 76 -6.24 1.84 -1.71
N SER A 77 -5.78 2.34 -0.57
CA SER A 77 -5.79 1.59 0.69
C SER A 77 -7.19 1.16 1.14
N SER A 78 -8.18 2.04 1.00
CA SER A 78 -9.58 1.75 1.36
C SER A 78 -10.20 0.68 0.47
N TRP A 79 -9.88 0.68 -0.83
CA TRP A 79 -10.27 -0.38 -1.76
C TRP A 79 -9.64 -1.73 -1.36
N THR A 80 -8.34 -1.76 -1.10
CA THR A 80 -7.65 -2.97 -0.64
C THR A 80 -8.28 -3.53 0.65
N GLN A 81 -8.64 -2.67 1.61
CA GLN A 81 -9.36 -3.09 2.81
C GLN A 81 -10.75 -3.63 2.50
N TYR A 82 -11.50 -2.99 1.59
CA TYR A 82 -12.80 -3.48 1.15
C TYR A 82 -12.70 -4.87 0.52
N CYS A 83 -11.74 -5.08 -0.39
CA CYS A 83 -11.46 -6.38 -0.99
C CYS A 83 -11.16 -7.42 0.08
N ARG A 84 -10.23 -7.16 1.00
CA ARG A 84 -9.91 -8.07 2.12
C ARG A 84 -11.14 -8.46 2.95
N ARG A 85 -12.03 -7.50 3.22
CA ARG A 85 -13.28 -7.75 3.98
C ARG A 85 -14.29 -8.59 3.20
N LYS A 86 -14.29 -8.51 1.86
CA LYS A 86 -15.25 -9.20 0.99
C LYS A 86 -14.75 -10.55 0.47
N THR A 87 -13.44 -10.78 0.39
CA THR A 87 -12.83 -12.03 -0.08
C THR A 87 -12.64 -13.08 1.03
N ARG A 88 -12.80 -12.73 2.31
CA ARG A 88 -12.76 -13.73 3.39
C ARG A 88 -13.99 -14.64 3.32
N GLU A 89 -13.83 -15.84 2.76
CA GLU A 89 -14.79 -16.96 2.81
C GLU A 89 -15.27 -17.30 4.24
N ARG A 90 -14.51 -16.88 5.25
CA ARG A 90 -14.91 -16.93 6.66
C ARG A 90 -14.78 -15.54 7.25
N LYS A 91 -15.92 -14.86 7.44
CA LYS A 91 -16.00 -13.66 8.29
C LYS A 91 -15.61 -14.07 9.71
N VAL A 92 -14.34 -13.93 10.07
CA VAL A 92 -13.92 -13.93 11.46
C VAL A 92 -14.65 -12.76 12.10
N HIS A 93 -15.72 -13.05 12.84
CA HIS A 93 -16.39 -12.05 13.65
C HIS A 93 -15.43 -11.77 14.79
N THR A 94 -14.74 -10.63 14.73
CA THR A 94 -13.95 -10.16 15.85
C THR A 94 -14.93 -9.74 16.93
N VAL A 95 -15.29 -10.67 17.81
CA VAL A 95 -16.08 -10.38 19.00
C VAL A 95 -15.10 -9.78 20.00
N TYR A 96 -15.27 -8.49 20.30
CA TYR A 96 -14.56 -7.87 21.41
C TYR A 96 -15.22 -8.36 22.69
N VAL A 97 -14.50 -9.18 23.45
CA VAL A 97 -14.99 -9.71 24.72
C VAL A 97 -14.48 -8.78 25.82
N ASP A 98 -15.39 -8.00 26.40
CA ASP A 98 -15.08 -7.18 27.58
C ASP A 98 -14.76 -8.08 28.78
N ASP A 99 -13.90 -7.63 29.70
CA ASP A 99 -13.50 -8.35 30.91
C ASP A 99 -14.71 -8.74 31.79
N LYS A 100 -15.77 -7.92 31.73
CA LYS A 100 -17.06 -8.21 32.38
C LYS A 100 -17.70 -9.51 31.85
N THR A 101 -17.50 -9.83 30.58
CA THR A 101 -18.03 -11.04 29.94
C THR A 101 -17.44 -12.30 30.56
N HIS A 102 -16.13 -12.32 30.82
CA HIS A 102 -15.46 -13.45 31.49
C HIS A 102 -15.99 -13.64 32.92
N THR A 103 -16.28 -12.54 33.62
CA THR A 103 -16.89 -12.58 34.96
C THR A 103 -18.29 -13.21 34.91
N VAL A 104 -19.11 -12.85 33.92
CA VAL A 104 -20.44 -13.44 33.72
C VAL A 104 -20.32 -14.93 33.38
N LEU A 105 -19.42 -15.31 32.47
CA LEU A 105 -19.20 -16.70 32.08
C LEU A 105 -18.76 -17.57 33.25
N LYS A 106 -17.87 -17.08 34.13
CA LYS A 106 -17.49 -17.77 35.37
C LYS A 106 -18.68 -17.97 36.31
N LYS A 107 -19.55 -16.97 36.46
CA LYS A 107 -20.78 -17.07 37.27
C LYS A 107 -21.75 -18.11 36.68
N VAL A 108 -21.92 -18.12 35.36
CA VAL A 108 -22.76 -19.11 34.66
C VAL A 108 -22.21 -20.52 34.83
N LYS A 109 -20.89 -20.74 34.64
CA LYS A 109 -20.23 -22.03 34.88
C LYS A 109 -20.54 -22.56 36.29
N LYS A 110 -20.37 -21.70 37.31
CA LYS A 110 -20.64 -22.05 38.71
C LYS A 110 -22.13 -22.33 38.96
N LYS A 111 -23.03 -21.52 38.39
CA LYS A 111 -24.48 -21.66 38.56
C LYS A 111 -24.99 -23.01 38.03
N TYR A 112 -24.46 -23.46 36.90
CA TYR A 112 -24.89 -24.70 36.23
C TYR A 112 -23.97 -25.89 36.49
N ARG A 113 -22.99 -25.78 37.40
CA ARG A 113 -22.03 -26.84 37.77
C ARG A 113 -21.35 -27.48 36.55
N LEU A 114 -20.93 -26.63 35.60
CA LEU A 114 -20.28 -27.05 34.37
C LEU A 114 -18.78 -27.26 34.60
N ASP A 115 -18.43 -28.24 35.44
CA ASP A 115 -17.06 -28.42 35.90
C ASP A 115 -16.20 -29.27 34.96
N ASN A 116 -16.83 -30.09 34.11
CA ASN A 116 -16.17 -30.99 33.15
C ASN A 116 -16.12 -30.41 31.74
N LEU A 117 -15.85 -29.12 31.61
CA LEU A 117 -15.67 -28.50 30.30
C LEU A 117 -14.28 -28.83 29.75
N GLY A 118 -14.19 -29.07 28.43
CA GLY A 118 -12.90 -29.27 27.78
C GLY A 118 -12.00 -28.04 27.93
N GLN A 119 -10.68 -28.25 28.00
CA GLN A 119 -9.67 -27.20 28.25
C GLN A 119 -9.80 -25.97 27.33
N ALA A 120 -10.22 -26.16 26.08
CA ALA A 120 -10.45 -25.06 25.14
C ALA A 120 -11.59 -24.14 25.59
N VAL A 121 -12.68 -24.71 26.12
CA VAL A 121 -13.84 -23.96 26.61
C VAL A 121 -13.51 -23.28 27.94
N GLU A 122 -12.80 -23.98 28.83
CA GLU A 122 -12.33 -23.38 30.08
C GLU A 122 -11.46 -22.15 29.83
N SER A 123 -10.53 -22.26 28.87
CA SER A 123 -9.63 -21.18 28.52
C SER A 123 -10.32 -19.97 27.86
N ILE A 124 -11.54 -20.15 27.32
CA ILE A 124 -12.36 -19.05 26.82
C ILE A 124 -13.12 -18.40 27.99
N ILE A 125 -13.67 -19.21 28.89
CA ILE A 125 -14.41 -18.72 30.08
C ILE A 125 -13.51 -17.89 30.99
N ASP A 126 -12.28 -18.34 31.22
CA ASP A 126 -11.32 -17.65 32.08
C ASP A 126 -10.55 -16.48 31.41
N GLY A 127 -10.68 -16.35 30.09
CA GLY A 127 -10.03 -15.33 29.26
C GLY A 127 -8.56 -15.62 28.92
N ALA A 128 -8.01 -16.77 29.33
CA ALA A 128 -6.62 -17.13 29.07
C ALA A 128 -6.33 -17.34 27.58
N ALA A 129 -7.31 -17.79 26.79
CA ALA A 129 -7.14 -17.95 25.34
C ALA A 129 -6.94 -16.59 24.66
N LEU A 130 -7.75 -15.60 25.06
CA LEU A 130 -7.68 -14.23 24.53
C LEU A 130 -6.37 -13.55 24.93
N LYS A 131 -5.96 -13.66 26.21
CA LYS A 131 -4.70 -13.10 26.69
C LYS A 131 -3.49 -13.68 25.96
N ARG A 132 -3.48 -15.00 25.73
CA ARG A 132 -2.42 -15.67 24.96
C ARG A 132 -2.36 -15.18 23.51
N GLU A 133 -3.51 -14.93 22.89
CA GLU A 133 -3.55 -14.40 21.52
C GLU A 133 -3.08 -12.94 21.47
N ILE A 134 -3.50 -12.10 22.42
CA ILE A 134 -3.02 -10.71 22.55
C ILE A 134 -1.49 -10.70 22.68
N GLN A 135 -0.93 -11.51 23.59
CA GLN A 135 0.52 -11.60 23.75
C GLN A 135 1.24 -12.05 22.47
N ARG A 136 0.68 -13.02 21.74
CA ARG A 136 1.24 -13.44 20.45
C ARG A 136 1.24 -12.31 19.43
N LEU A 137 0.15 -11.55 19.35
CA LEU A 137 0.03 -10.41 18.46
C LEU A 137 0.98 -9.26 18.85
N GLU A 138 1.13 -8.97 20.13
CA GLU A 138 2.07 -7.97 20.65
C GLU A 138 3.52 -8.34 20.30
N ASN A 139 3.89 -9.60 20.50
CA ASN A 139 5.23 -10.10 20.13
C ASN A 139 5.47 -10.00 18.62
N ALA A 140 4.48 -10.37 17.80
CA ALA A 140 4.55 -10.25 16.35
C ALA A 140 4.68 -8.78 15.90
N ASN A 141 3.95 -7.88 16.55
CA ASN A 141 4.03 -6.44 16.31
C ASN A 141 5.42 -5.89 16.67
N GLY A 142 5.98 -6.30 17.81
CA GLY A 142 7.35 -5.95 18.21
C GLY A 142 8.39 -6.41 17.19
N LEU A 143 8.25 -7.63 16.66
CA LEU A 143 9.13 -8.14 15.60
C LEU A 143 9.00 -7.32 14.31
N LEU A 144 7.78 -6.97 13.91
CA LEU A 144 7.53 -6.14 12.73
C LEU A 144 8.14 -4.74 12.89
N GLN A 145 8.02 -4.13 14.06
CA GLN A 145 8.65 -2.83 14.34
C GLN A 145 10.18 -2.89 14.23
N LYS A 146 10.81 -3.96 14.72
CA LYS A 146 12.26 -4.17 14.54
C LYS A 146 12.62 -4.26 13.06
N LYS A 147 11.93 -5.11 12.30
CA LYS A 147 12.16 -5.24 10.84
C LYS A 147 11.98 -3.91 10.10
N LEU A 148 11.03 -3.08 10.52
CA LEU A 148 10.77 -1.78 9.91
C LEU A 148 11.90 -0.79 10.18
N LYS A 149 12.50 -0.82 11.37
CA LYS A 149 13.73 -0.07 11.68
C LYS A 149 14.91 -0.56 10.84
N ASP A 150 15.11 -1.87 10.75
CA ASP A 150 16.21 -2.46 9.97
C ASP A 150 16.10 -2.10 8.48
N LEU A 151 14.87 -2.08 7.94
CA LEU A 151 14.61 -1.70 6.56
C LEU A 151 15.07 -0.27 6.25
N HIS A 152 14.87 0.67 7.19
CA HIS A 152 15.34 2.04 7.02
C HIS A 152 16.87 2.13 6.95
N ILE A 153 17.57 1.39 7.82
CA ILE A 153 19.05 1.31 7.81
C ILE A 153 19.54 0.71 6.49
N LEU A 154 18.90 -0.36 6.02
CA LEU A 154 19.24 -1.01 4.75
C LEU A 154 19.00 -0.08 3.55
N GLN A 155 17.92 0.72 3.55
CA GLN A 155 17.67 1.71 2.52
C GLN A 155 18.75 2.78 2.45
N GLU A 156 19.18 3.30 3.60
CA GLU A 156 20.23 4.32 3.65
C GLU A 156 21.58 3.74 3.18
N SER A 157 21.92 2.53 3.63
CA SER A 157 23.12 1.83 3.15
C SER A 157 23.08 1.59 1.63
N ASN A 158 21.92 1.22 1.08
CA ASN A 158 21.78 1.02 -0.35
C ASN A 158 21.95 2.32 -1.13
N ARG A 159 21.38 3.43 -0.63
CA ARG A 159 21.54 4.77 -1.22
C ARG A 159 23.02 5.19 -1.26
N GLN A 160 23.77 4.95 -0.19
CA GLN A 160 25.20 5.25 -0.15
C GLN A 160 25.98 4.43 -1.18
N LYS A 161 25.67 3.14 -1.33
CA LYS A 161 26.29 2.28 -2.35
C LYS A 161 25.96 2.73 -3.77
N GLU A 162 24.73 3.18 -4.04
CA GLU A 162 24.35 3.74 -5.34
C GLU A 162 25.09 5.05 -5.68
N ILE A 163 25.42 5.87 -4.68
CA ILE A 163 26.25 7.07 -4.86
C ILE A 163 27.69 6.64 -5.22
N GLN A 164 28.27 5.72 -4.44
CA GLN A 164 29.63 5.21 -4.69
C GLN A 164 29.76 4.55 -6.08
N LEU A 165 28.75 3.79 -6.51
CA LEU A 165 28.73 3.18 -7.84
C LEU A 165 28.72 4.22 -8.95
N ARG A 166 27.96 5.32 -8.80
CA ARG A 166 27.98 6.42 -9.76
C ARG A 166 29.34 7.10 -9.83
N GLU A 167 29.94 7.42 -8.69
CA GLU A 167 31.28 8.02 -8.64
C GLU A 167 32.34 7.11 -9.30
N MET A 168 32.25 5.80 -9.10
CA MET A 168 33.14 4.83 -9.74
C MET A 168 32.90 4.74 -11.25
N HIS A 169 31.65 4.82 -11.69
CA HIS A 169 31.31 4.84 -13.11
C HIS A 169 31.90 6.10 -13.79
N ASP A 170 31.68 7.29 -13.22
CA ASP A 170 32.20 8.55 -13.76
C ASP A 170 33.74 8.55 -13.83
N LYS A 171 34.40 7.99 -12.81
CA LYS A 171 35.87 7.80 -12.82
C LYS A 171 36.32 6.85 -13.91
N THR A 172 35.61 5.75 -14.10
CA THR A 172 35.94 4.75 -15.14
C THR A 172 35.80 5.36 -16.52
N GLU A 173 34.70 6.08 -16.79
CA GLU A 173 34.48 6.78 -18.05
C GLU A 173 35.57 7.84 -18.31
N SER A 174 35.95 8.61 -17.29
CA SER A 174 37.04 9.59 -17.40
C SER A 174 38.40 8.93 -17.73
N LEU A 175 38.69 7.78 -17.11
CA LEU A 175 39.91 7.01 -17.38
C LEU A 175 39.89 6.41 -18.79
N GLU A 176 38.75 5.90 -19.25
CA GLU A 176 38.57 5.38 -20.62
C GLU A 176 38.80 6.49 -21.66
N GLN A 177 38.24 7.68 -21.44
CA GLN A 177 38.47 8.84 -22.30
C GLN A 177 39.95 9.24 -22.35
N ARG A 178 40.63 9.29 -21.20
CA ARG A 178 42.07 9.60 -21.13
C ARG A 178 42.91 8.54 -21.85
N ASN A 179 42.62 7.26 -21.64
CA ASN A 179 43.30 6.17 -22.34
C ASN A 179 43.12 6.29 -23.85
N LEU A 180 41.90 6.58 -24.32
CA LEU A 180 41.64 6.78 -25.76
C LEU A 180 42.46 7.93 -26.34
N MET A 181 42.58 9.06 -25.63
CA MET A 181 43.41 10.18 -26.06
C MET A 181 44.90 9.81 -26.12
N LEU A 182 45.40 9.10 -25.09
CA LEU A 182 46.79 8.65 -25.05
C LEU A 182 47.10 7.67 -26.18
N THR A 183 46.21 6.71 -26.46
CA THR A 183 46.36 5.78 -27.58
C THR A 183 46.43 6.54 -28.91
N LYS A 184 45.53 7.51 -29.14
CA LYS A 184 45.57 8.35 -30.35
C LYS A 184 46.87 9.15 -30.48
N ALA A 185 47.36 9.72 -29.38
CA ALA A 185 48.61 10.47 -29.38
C ALA A 185 49.83 9.57 -29.68
N LEU A 186 49.85 8.35 -29.14
CA LEU A 186 50.87 7.34 -29.45
C LEU A 186 50.84 6.92 -30.92
N ASP A 187 49.64 6.67 -31.48
CA ASP A 187 49.48 6.33 -32.89
C ASP A 187 49.99 7.45 -33.81
N GLN A 188 49.70 8.71 -33.46
CA GLN A 188 50.21 9.88 -34.18
C GLN A 188 51.75 9.96 -34.12
N LEU A 189 52.35 9.83 -32.94
CA LEU A 189 53.82 9.82 -32.79
C LEU A 189 54.46 8.68 -33.58
N ALA A 190 53.89 7.48 -33.52
CA ALA A 190 54.37 6.32 -34.26
C ALA A 190 54.26 6.52 -35.79
N SER A 191 53.21 7.18 -36.26
CA SER A 191 53.05 7.53 -37.67
C SER A 191 54.08 8.58 -38.13
N SER A 192 54.34 9.61 -37.31
CA SER A 192 55.35 10.63 -37.61
C SER A 192 56.76 10.02 -37.67
N LEU A 193 57.10 9.13 -36.72
CA LEU A 193 58.40 8.43 -36.69
C LEU A 193 58.62 7.47 -37.86
N ARG A 194 57.56 6.95 -38.49
CA ARG A 194 57.66 6.11 -39.69
C ARG A 194 57.71 6.91 -40.99
N SER A 195 57.45 8.22 -40.91
CA SER A 195 57.41 9.13 -42.05
C SER A 195 58.73 9.86 -42.28
N GLU A 196 59.68 9.72 -41.34
CA GLU A 196 61.11 10.08 -41.48
C GLU A 196 61.91 8.89 -42.00
#